data_AF-A0A443RUK7-F1
#
_entry.id   AF-A0A443RUK7-F1
#
_cell.length_a   1.000
_cell.length_b   1.000
_cell.length_c   1.000
_cell.angle_alpha   90.00
_cell.angle_beta   90.00
_cell.angle_gamma   90.00
#
_symmetry.space_group_name_H-M   'P 1'
#
loop_
_entity.id
_entity.type
_entity.pdbx_description
1 polymer ?
#
loop_
_entity_poly.entity_id
_entity_poly.type
_entity_poly.pdbx_seq_one_letter_code
_entity_poly.pdbx_strand_id
1 'polypeptide(L)'
;MDFESLPFVGSATSSVLPLRGNEHVWKNKVLLIGEKCPNPRIHLCDKCKQPILLYGRMIPCKHVFCFSCGSSNDGTCFVCKDKVHRTEKNKLGSVYMCDVETCKRTYLSERDLSAHVNHRHITRKAS
;
A
#
# COMPACT_ATOMS: atom_id res chain seq x y z
N MET A 1 26.80 44.42 -38.34
CA MET A 1 27.50 44.22 -37.04
C MET A 1 26.76 43.11 -36.30
N ASP A 2 26.57 41.95 -36.97
CA ASP A 2 27.55 40.85 -37.16
C ASP A 2 27.62 40.05 -35.83
N PHE A 3 27.00 38.87 -35.70
CA PHE A 3 27.24 37.57 -36.35
C PHE A 3 28.60 36.95 -35.95
N GLU A 4 28.55 35.63 -35.73
CA GLU A 4 29.64 34.67 -35.39
C GLU A 4 29.84 34.36 -33.89
N SER A 5 29.98 33.12 -33.42
CA SER A 5 29.76 31.77 -33.97
C SER A 5 30.07 30.76 -32.83
N LEU A 6 29.33 29.65 -32.76
CA LEU A 6 29.60 28.47 -31.89
C LEU A 6 30.91 27.78 -32.35
N PRO A 7 31.65 27.06 -31.49
CA PRO A 7 31.30 25.70 -31.02
C PRO A 7 31.64 25.47 -29.52
N PHE A 8 31.11 24.49 -28.79
CA PHE A 8 31.58 23.11 -28.84
C PHE A 8 30.79 22.24 -27.84
N VAL A 9 30.62 20.98 -28.22
CA VAL A 9 29.91 19.89 -27.55
C VAL A 9 30.53 19.54 -26.18
N GLY A 10 29.70 19.06 -25.24
CA GLY A 10 30.03 18.92 -23.82
C GLY A 10 30.85 17.71 -23.39
N SER A 11 31.05 17.57 -22.07
CA SER A 11 31.09 16.29 -21.32
C SER A 11 31.43 16.47 -19.84
N ALA A 12 30.71 15.70 -19.01
CA ALA A 12 31.08 15.11 -17.73
C ALA A 12 31.51 16.03 -16.56
N THR A 13 30.53 16.42 -15.74
CA THR A 13 30.69 16.61 -14.28
C THR A 13 29.57 15.78 -13.63
N SER A 14 29.81 14.83 -12.73
CA SER A 14 30.45 14.97 -11.44
C SER A 14 31.20 13.69 -11.07
N SER A 15 32.45 13.86 -10.65
CA SER A 15 33.19 12.88 -9.87
C SER A 15 32.45 12.61 -8.56
N VAL A 16 31.70 11.52 -8.49
CA VAL A 16 31.16 10.99 -7.23
C VAL A 16 32.33 10.36 -6.48
N LEU A 17 32.78 11.00 -5.40
CA LEU A 17 33.71 10.40 -4.45
C LEU A 17 33.00 9.23 -3.73
N PRO A 18 33.58 8.02 -3.67
CA PRO A 18 32.94 6.90 -3.00
C PRO A 18 33.08 7.03 -1.48
N LEU A 19 31.96 7.08 -0.78
CA LEU A 19 31.90 6.93 0.66
C LEU A 19 32.09 5.44 1.02
N ARG A 20 33.21 5.17 1.70
CA ARG A 20 33.57 3.96 2.45
C ARG A 20 33.84 2.69 1.64
N GLY A 21 35.10 2.26 1.72
CA GLY A 21 35.62 1.00 1.21
C GLY A 21 35.01 -0.22 1.89
N ASN A 22 34.54 -1.12 1.03
CA ASN A 22 34.69 -2.57 1.07
C ASN A 22 34.30 -3.04 -0.34
N GLU A 23 35.28 -3.09 -1.24
CA GLU A 23 35.08 -3.38 -2.65
C GLU A 23 34.86 -4.88 -2.85
N HIS A 24 33.61 -5.32 -2.77
CA HIS A 24 33.20 -6.58 -3.39
C HIS A 24 32.81 -6.27 -4.84
N VAL A 25 33.75 -6.44 -5.78
CA VAL A 25 33.45 -6.33 -7.22
C VAL A 25 32.55 -7.50 -7.63
N TRP A 26 31.25 -7.27 -7.60
CA TRP A 26 30.27 -8.20 -8.16
C TRP A 26 30.39 -8.19 -9.69
N LYS A 27 31.01 -9.23 -10.26
CA LYS A 27 31.17 -9.40 -11.73
C LYS A 27 29.89 -9.81 -12.46
N ASN A 28 28.78 -9.97 -11.74
CA ASN A 28 27.54 -10.51 -12.30
C ASN A 28 26.66 -9.37 -12.81
N LYS A 29 26.18 -9.49 -14.05
CA LYS A 29 25.23 -8.54 -14.66
C LYS A 29 23.87 -8.68 -13.96
N VAL A 30 23.61 -7.81 -12.98
CA VAL A 30 22.34 -7.80 -12.25
C VAL A 30 21.26 -7.25 -13.18
N LEU A 31 20.32 -8.11 -13.58
CA LEU A 31 19.07 -7.67 -14.21
C LEU A 31 18.10 -7.33 -13.07
N LEU A 32 18.01 -6.05 -12.73
CA LEU A 32 17.00 -5.54 -11.80
C LEU A 32 15.62 -5.68 -12.46
N ILE A 33 15.00 -6.84 -12.34
CA ILE A 33 13.65 -7.11 -12.84
C ILE A 33 12.67 -6.83 -11.69
N GLY A 34 11.81 -5.83 -11.90
CA GLY A 34 10.70 -5.50 -11.01
C GLY A 34 10.78 -4.08 -10.51
N GLU A 35 9.72 -3.31 -10.76
CA GLU A 35 9.47 -2.08 -10.03
C GLU A 35 9.31 -2.43 -8.55
N LYS A 36 10.16 -1.86 -7.68
CA LYS A 36 10.01 -2.02 -6.24
C LYS A 36 8.68 -1.38 -5.85
N CYS A 37 7.65 -2.18 -5.54
CA CYS A 37 6.44 -1.65 -4.92
C CYS A 37 6.87 -0.94 -3.63
N PRO A 38 6.80 0.40 -3.54
CA PRO A 38 7.23 1.10 -2.35
C PRO A 38 6.28 0.73 -1.22
N ASN A 39 6.78 -0.10 -0.31
CA ASN A 39 6.17 -0.62 0.92
C ASN A 39 4.65 -0.40 1.03
N PRO A 40 3.82 -1.04 0.19
CA PRO A 40 2.38 -0.98 0.40
C PRO A 40 2.12 -1.70 1.71
N ARG A 41 1.50 -1.03 2.68
CA ARG A 41 1.17 -1.64 3.96
C ARG A 41 0.30 -2.88 3.71
N ILE A 42 0.88 -4.07 3.93
CA ILE A 42 0.19 -5.33 3.70
C ILE A 42 -0.52 -5.73 4.98
N HIS A 43 -1.83 -5.96 4.89
CA HIS A 43 -2.61 -6.46 6.01
C HIS A 43 -2.65 -7.99 6.01
N LEU A 44 -2.70 -8.57 7.19
CA LEU A 44 -2.88 -10.01 7.38
C LEU A 44 -4.38 -10.33 7.38
N CYS A 45 -4.74 -11.47 6.81
CA CYS A 45 -6.12 -11.94 6.88
C CYS A 45 -6.42 -12.52 8.27
N ASP A 46 -7.53 -12.10 8.89
CA ASP A 46 -7.89 -12.62 10.21
C ASP A 46 -8.26 -14.13 10.22
N LYS A 47 -8.70 -14.69 9.07
CA LYS A 47 -9.08 -16.11 8.94
C LYS A 47 -7.88 -17.04 8.74
N CYS A 48 -7.05 -16.78 7.71
CA CYS A 48 -5.91 -17.65 7.37
C CYS A 48 -4.57 -17.16 7.93
N LYS A 49 -4.52 -15.95 8.53
CA LYS A 49 -3.31 -15.31 9.06
C LYS A 49 -2.19 -15.11 8.03
N GLN A 50 -2.50 -15.20 6.74
CA GLN A 50 -1.57 -14.96 5.65
C GLN A 50 -1.65 -13.50 5.15
N PRO A 51 -0.56 -12.97 4.56
CA PRO A 51 -0.58 -11.66 3.92
C PRO A 51 -1.60 -11.62 2.78
N ILE A 52 -2.42 -10.56 2.73
CA ILE A 52 -3.46 -10.44 1.73
C ILE A 52 -2.88 -9.84 0.45
N LEU A 53 -2.80 -10.63 -0.62
CA LEU A 53 -2.40 -10.17 -1.95
C LEU A 53 -3.58 -9.58 -2.75
N LEU A 54 -4.76 -10.18 -2.60
CA LEU A 54 -6.00 -9.69 -3.22
C LEU A 54 -7.03 -9.48 -2.12
N TYR A 55 -7.46 -8.23 -1.96
CA TYR A 55 -8.39 -7.83 -0.91
C TYR A 55 -9.82 -8.16 -1.32
N GLY A 56 -10.52 -8.92 -0.46
CA GLY A 56 -11.97 -9.12 -0.53
C GLY A 56 -12.65 -8.24 0.50
N ARG A 57 -13.30 -7.17 0.05
CA ARG A 57 -14.01 -6.23 0.91
C ARG A 57 -15.48 -6.60 1.04
N MET A 58 -15.94 -6.80 2.27
CA MET A 58 -17.31 -7.22 2.56
C MET A 58 -18.25 -6.01 2.60
N ILE A 59 -19.35 -6.07 1.84
CA ILE A 59 -20.41 -5.06 1.85
C ILE A 59 -21.63 -5.62 2.62
N PRO A 60 -22.19 -4.90 3.61
CA PRO A 60 -21.96 -3.48 3.95
C PRO A 60 -20.98 -3.23 5.10
N CYS A 61 -20.45 -4.26 5.77
CA CYS A 61 -19.72 -4.11 7.04
C CYS A 61 -18.33 -3.45 6.91
N LYS A 62 -17.76 -3.38 5.71
CA LYS A 62 -16.46 -2.74 5.40
C LYS A 62 -15.23 -3.45 5.99
N HIS A 63 -15.36 -4.70 6.44
CA HIS A 63 -14.21 -5.53 6.81
C HIS A 63 -13.56 -6.15 5.57
N VAL A 64 -12.28 -6.49 5.68
CA VAL A 64 -11.49 -7.00 4.56
C VAL A 64 -10.79 -8.29 4.95
N PHE A 65 -10.80 -9.24 4.02
CA PHE A 65 -10.13 -10.52 4.14
C PHE A 65 -9.35 -10.84 2.86
N CYS A 66 -8.67 -11.98 2.85
CA CYS A 66 -8.15 -12.55 1.62
C CYS A 66 -9.32 -12.86 0.67
N PHE A 67 -9.21 -12.55 -0.63
CA PHE A 67 -10.34 -12.73 -1.54
C PHE A 67 -10.85 -14.18 -1.59
N SER A 68 -9.96 -15.17 -1.53
CA SER A 68 -10.34 -16.59 -1.41
C SER A 68 -11.14 -16.84 -0.13
N CYS A 69 -10.69 -16.33 1.02
CA CYS A 69 -11.37 -16.43 2.31
C CYS A 69 -12.77 -15.78 2.28
N GLY A 70 -12.89 -14.63 1.63
CA GLY A 70 -14.14 -13.87 1.54
C GLY A 70 -15.11 -14.43 0.50
N SER A 71 -14.61 -15.11 -0.54
CA SER A 71 -15.42 -15.75 -1.57
C SER A 71 -15.95 -17.11 -1.13
N SER A 72 -15.19 -17.86 -0.32
CA SER A 72 -15.64 -19.13 0.27
C SER A 72 -16.51 -18.97 1.51
N ASN A 73 -17.00 -17.75 1.78
CA ASN A 73 -17.72 -17.45 3.00
C ASN A 73 -19.23 -17.65 2.82
N ASP A 74 -19.93 -18.09 3.86
CA ASP A 74 -21.38 -18.34 3.88
C ASP A 74 -22.21 -17.04 3.94
N GLY A 75 -21.71 -15.96 3.34
CA GLY A 75 -22.36 -14.66 3.37
C GLY A 75 -22.38 -13.99 4.75
N THR A 76 -21.45 -14.32 5.65
CA THR A 76 -21.38 -13.73 7.01
C THR A 76 -19.97 -13.28 7.36
N CYS A 77 -19.79 -12.08 7.91
CA CYS A 77 -18.45 -11.56 8.22
C CYS A 77 -17.80 -12.29 9.40
N PHE A 78 -16.54 -12.72 9.29
CA PHE A 78 -15.83 -13.39 10.40
C PHE A 78 -15.55 -12.50 11.62
N VAL A 79 -15.52 -11.18 11.45
CA VAL A 79 -15.18 -10.21 12.52
C VAL A 79 -16.44 -9.75 13.24
N CYS A 80 -17.39 -9.16 12.52
CA CYS A 80 -18.62 -8.62 13.12
C CYS A 80 -19.81 -9.57 13.10
N LYS A 81 -19.73 -10.73 12.42
CA LYS A 81 -20.83 -11.68 12.24
C LYS A 81 -22.07 -11.11 11.54
N ASP A 82 -21.96 -9.94 10.92
CA ASP A 82 -23.03 -9.35 10.10
C ASP A 82 -23.18 -10.07 8.76
N LYS A 83 -24.40 -10.07 8.22
CA LYS A 83 -24.66 -10.55 6.86
C LYS A 83 -23.90 -9.72 5.82
N VAL A 84 -23.21 -10.42 4.93
CA VAL A 84 -22.50 -9.90 3.78
C VAL A 84 -23.37 -10.10 2.55
N HIS A 85 -23.66 -9.01 1.86
CA HIS A 85 -24.43 -9.06 0.62
C HIS A 85 -23.55 -9.43 -0.57
N ARG A 86 -22.35 -8.84 -0.64
CA ARG A 86 -21.38 -9.10 -1.70
C ARG A 86 -19.94 -8.83 -1.26
N THR A 87 -19.01 -9.44 -1.97
CA THR A 87 -17.56 -9.28 -1.77
C THR A 87 -16.94 -8.54 -2.95
N GLU A 88 -16.41 -7.35 -2.71
CA GLU A 88 -15.74 -6.53 -3.72
C GLU A 88 -14.23 -6.81 -3.77
N LYS A 89 -13.70 -7.06 -4.97
CA LYS A 89 -12.27 -7.30 -5.21
C LYS A 89 -11.51 -5.97 -5.27
N ASN A 90 -10.44 -5.85 -4.49
CA ASN A 90 -9.57 -4.68 -4.47
C ASN A 90 -8.09 -5.10 -4.57
N LYS A 91 -7.29 -4.27 -5.25
CA LYS A 91 -5.85 -4.51 -5.43
C LYS A 91 -5.06 -4.01 -4.22
N LEU A 92 -3.79 -4.42 -4.12
CA LEU A 92 -2.88 -3.84 -3.14
C LEU A 92 -2.80 -2.32 -3.31
N GLY A 93 -2.76 -1.60 -2.20
CA GLY A 93 -2.66 -0.13 -2.19
C GLY A 93 -3.95 0.64 -2.47
N SER A 94 -5.07 -0.01 -2.81
CA SER A 94 -6.35 0.68 -3.04
C SER A 94 -7.25 0.75 -1.81
N VAL A 95 -6.82 0.21 -0.67
CA VAL A 95 -7.61 0.11 0.56
C VAL A 95 -6.87 0.78 1.71
N TYR A 96 -7.58 1.63 2.44
CA TYR A 96 -7.10 2.37 3.60
C TYR A 96 -7.75 1.79 4.85
N MET A 97 -6.96 1.26 5.77
CA MET A 97 -7.43 0.66 7.02
C MET A 97 -7.18 1.59 8.21
N CYS A 98 -8.13 1.65 9.14
CA CYS A 98 -7.96 2.36 10.41
C CYS A 98 -6.96 1.65 11.33
N ASP A 99 -6.07 2.43 11.94
CA ASP A 99 -4.95 1.94 12.76
C ASP A 99 -5.36 1.54 14.17
N VAL A 100 -6.56 1.90 14.59
CA VAL A 100 -7.10 1.52 15.89
C VAL A 100 -7.42 0.03 15.87
N GLU A 101 -6.72 -0.76 16.71
CA GLU A 101 -6.80 -2.23 16.73
C GLU A 101 -8.22 -2.77 16.89
N THR A 102 -9.06 -2.05 17.63
CA THR A 102 -10.47 -2.43 17.87
C THR A 102 -11.40 -2.04 16.72
N CYS A 103 -10.97 -1.18 15.80
CA CYS A 103 -11.82 -0.69 14.72
C CYS A 103 -11.62 -1.43 13.41
N LYS A 104 -10.38 -1.53 12.91
CA LYS A 104 -9.97 -2.20 11.65
C LYS A 104 -10.89 -1.94 10.43
N ARG A 105 -11.65 -0.83 10.43
CA ARG A 105 -12.55 -0.48 9.34
C ARG A 105 -11.75 -0.04 8.13
N THR A 106 -12.24 -0.40 6.94
CA THR A 106 -11.56 -0.10 5.68
C THR A 106 -12.36 0.82 4.77
N TYR A 107 -11.63 1.64 4.03
CA TYR A 107 -12.11 2.70 3.17
C TYR A 107 -11.38 2.70 1.82
N LEU A 108 -12.00 3.30 0.81
CA LEU A 108 -11.47 3.34 -0.57
C LEU A 108 -10.64 4.61 -0.84
N SER A 109 -10.66 5.57 0.09
CA SER A 109 -9.90 6.80 0.01
C SER A 109 -9.33 7.20 1.37
N GLU A 110 -8.23 7.93 1.33
CA GLU A 110 -7.63 8.54 2.53
C GLU A 110 -8.58 9.54 3.19
N ARG A 111 -9.34 10.31 2.38
CA ARG A 111 -10.37 11.24 2.87
C ARG A 111 -11.40 10.53 3.73
N ASP A 112 -11.93 9.40 3.26
CA ASP A 112 -12.95 8.65 4.00
C ASP A 112 -12.39 8.06 5.30
N LEU A 113 -11.15 7.58 5.26
CA LEU A 113 -10.46 7.11 6.46
C LEU A 113 -10.27 8.26 7.47
N SER A 114 -9.79 9.42 7.02
CA SER A 114 -9.59 10.60 7.86
C SER A 114 -10.91 11.06 8.49
N ALA A 115 -11.99 11.16 7.71
CA ALA A 115 -13.32 11.50 8.21
C ALA A 115 -13.81 10.47 9.25
N HIS A 116 -13.56 9.18 9.03
CA HIS A 116 -13.88 8.14 10.00
C HIS A 116 -13.12 8.33 11.33
N VAL A 117 -11.82 8.57 11.27
CA VAL A 117 -10.98 8.80 12.46
C VAL A 117 -11.45 10.04 13.20
N ASN A 118 -11.71 11.14 12.49
CA ASN A 118 -12.21 12.38 13.07
C ASN A 118 -13.54 12.18 13.80
N HIS A 119 -14.49 11.47 13.20
CA HIS A 119 -15.84 11.29 13.76
C HIS A 119 -15.97 10.19 14.82
N ARG A 120 -15.04 9.25 14.90
CA ARG A 120 -15.17 8.06 15.77
C ARG A 120 -14.06 7.92 16.80
N HIS A 121 -12.88 8.47 16.53
CA HIS A 121 -11.70 8.32 17.39
C HIS A 121 -11.25 9.64 18.01
N ILE A 122 -11.37 10.77 17.32
CA ILE A 122 -10.96 12.08 17.86
C ILE A 122 -12.05 12.71 18.73
N THR A 123 -13.33 12.56 18.38
CA THR A 123 -14.45 13.13 19.15
C THR A 123 -14.67 12.51 20.54
N ARG A 124 -13.90 11.49 20.93
CA ARG A 124 -13.96 10.85 22.27
C ARG A 124 -12.85 11.31 23.24
N LYS A 125 -12.06 12.34 22.89
CA LYS A 125 -11.06 12.95 23.80
C LYS A 125 -11.54 14.22 24.53
N ALA A 126 -12.85 14.42 24.64
CA ALA A 126 -13.42 15.49 25.45
C ALA A 126 -14.64 14.97 26.21
N SER A 127 -14.42 14.50 27.44
CA SER A 127 -15.33 14.45 28.61
C SER A 127 -14.62 13.68 29.70
#